data_AF-A0A519CZU4-F1
#
_entry.id   AF-A0A519CZU4-F1
#
_cell.length_a   1.000
_cell.length_b   1.000
_cell.length_c   1.000
_cell.angle_alpha   90.00
_cell.angle_beta   90.00
_cell.angle_gamma   90.00
#
_symmetry.space_group_name_H-M   'P 1'
#
loop_
_entity.id
_entity.type
_entity.pdbx_description
1 polymer ?
#
loop_
_entity_poly.entity_id
_entity_poly.type
_entity_poly.pdbx_seq_one_letter_code
_entity_poly.pdbx_strand_id
1 'polypeptide(L)'
;MLGGWSRVLQTGATSGHYWVMFKPSIPLGIIVKNPELAVLWFRLTEPLTKLAPLLIMVKDEPGYHRYETPRRSGINGLRTLPQRPFAATVVQKKHVGLYMMSLYEDPSIMNNMPQILHKRWKGKASLKFTDEDDPALEYVHLLFEAAVKSCRRRGILTTPSP
;
A
#
# COMPACT_ATOMS: atom_id res chain seq x y z
N MET A 1 0.09 21.26 -12.26
CA MET A 1 -0.23 22.41 -11.39
C MET A 1 -0.51 21.89 -10.00
N LEU A 2 0.21 22.41 -9.01
CA LEU A 2 0.29 21.91 -7.64
C LEU A 2 -1.04 22.15 -6.89
N GLY A 3 -1.58 21.13 -6.24
CA GLY A 3 -2.70 21.28 -5.30
C GLY A 3 -2.22 22.03 -4.05
N GLY A 4 -2.72 23.25 -3.86
CA GLY A 4 -2.41 24.10 -2.71
C GLY A 4 -3.23 23.72 -1.47
N TRP A 5 -2.58 23.78 -0.31
CA TRP A 5 -3.19 23.68 1.01
C TRP A 5 -3.74 25.05 1.40
N SER A 6 -5.00 25.14 1.82
CA SER A 6 -5.55 26.39 2.37
C SER A 6 -6.14 26.17 3.75
N ARG A 7 -5.70 27.00 4.70
CA ARG A 7 -6.15 27.04 6.09
C ARG A 7 -7.41 27.89 6.16
N VAL A 8 -8.56 27.28 6.43
CA VAL A 8 -9.76 28.05 6.79
C VAL A 8 -9.68 28.38 8.28
N LEU A 9 -9.51 29.66 8.60
CA LEU A 9 -9.76 30.19 9.94
C LEU A 9 -11.23 30.59 10.00
N GLN A 10 -11.99 29.96 10.89
CA GLN A 10 -13.31 30.46 11.27
C GLN A 10 -13.22 31.11 12.64
N THR A 11 -13.57 32.38 12.69
CA THR A 11 -13.79 33.18 13.90
C THR A 11 -15.01 32.64 14.64
N GLY A 12 -14.85 32.24 15.90
CA GLY A 12 -15.98 31.93 16.78
C GLY A 12 -15.69 30.74 17.71
N ALA A 13 -15.84 30.97 19.00
CA ALA A 13 -15.46 30.07 20.09
C ALA A 13 -16.10 28.68 19.99
N THR A 14 -15.28 27.65 19.74
CA THR A 14 -15.22 26.34 20.43
C THR A 14 -14.22 25.46 19.67
N SER A 15 -13.13 25.10 20.34
CA SER A 15 -12.03 24.32 19.77
C SER A 15 -12.45 22.85 19.60
N GLY A 16 -12.95 22.49 18.43
CA GLY A 16 -13.08 21.12 17.95
C GLY A 16 -12.30 20.95 16.64
N HIS A 17 -11.27 20.10 16.64
CA HIS A 17 -10.53 19.75 15.43
C HIS A 17 -11.35 18.75 14.61
N TYR A 18 -12.19 19.25 13.69
CA TYR A 18 -12.89 18.41 12.72
C TYR A 18 -12.14 18.40 11.38
N TRP A 19 -11.66 17.22 10.99
CA TRP A 19 -11.17 16.97 9.65
C TRP A 19 -12.36 16.73 8.73
N VAL A 20 -12.72 17.72 7.91
CA VAL A 20 -13.72 17.52 6.85
C VAL A 20 -13.00 16.88 5.65
N MET A 21 -13.17 15.57 5.48
CA MET A 21 -12.79 14.87 4.25
C MET A 21 -13.67 15.39 3.10
N PHE A 22 -13.08 16.16 2.20
CA PHE A 22 -13.69 16.42 0.89
C PHE A 22 -13.80 15.09 0.15
N LYS A 23 -15.03 14.55 -0.01
CA LYS A 23 -15.27 13.43 -0.92
C LYS A 23 -14.83 13.88 -2.32
N PRO A 24 -13.80 13.28 -2.95
CA PRO A 24 -13.51 13.61 -4.33
C PRO A 24 -14.66 13.07 -5.19
N SER A 25 -15.31 13.97 -5.93
CA SER A 25 -16.24 13.63 -7.00
C SER A 25 -15.52 12.75 -8.01
N ILE A 26 -15.86 11.46 -8.04
CA ILE A 26 -15.24 10.48 -8.94
C ILE A 26 -15.70 10.80 -10.37
N PRO A 27 -14.81 11.09 -11.32
CA PRO A 27 -15.20 11.32 -12.71
C PRO A 27 -15.78 10.03 -13.31
N LEU A 28 -16.91 10.16 -14.02
CA LEU A 28 -17.58 9.08 -14.74
C LEU A 28 -16.58 8.37 -15.68
N GLY A 29 -16.19 7.15 -15.33
CA GLY A 29 -15.33 6.30 -16.18
C GLY A 29 -14.57 5.20 -15.43
N ILE A 30 -14.44 5.26 -14.11
CA ILE A 30 -13.74 4.25 -13.32
C ILE A 30 -14.75 3.47 -12.47
N ILE A 31 -15.07 2.24 -12.89
CA ILE A 31 -15.96 1.35 -12.14
C ILE A 31 -15.16 0.66 -11.04
N VAL A 32 -15.18 1.24 -9.84
CA VAL A 32 -14.75 0.54 -8.62
C VAL A 32 -15.66 -0.68 -8.44
N LYS A 33 -15.08 -1.88 -8.27
CA LYS A 33 -15.85 -3.13 -8.19
C LYS A 33 -16.85 -3.17 -7.05
N ASN A 34 -16.55 -2.49 -5.95
CA ASN A 34 -17.47 -2.30 -4.82
C ASN A 34 -17.13 -0.96 -4.11
N PRO A 35 -17.93 0.09 -4.34
CA PRO A 35 -17.70 1.40 -3.72
C PRO A 35 -17.79 1.42 -2.19
N GLU A 36 -18.51 0.48 -1.57
CA GLU A 36 -18.67 0.40 -0.10
C GLU A 36 -17.34 0.07 0.59
N LEU A 37 -16.39 -0.55 -0.13
CA LEU A 37 -15.08 -0.91 0.39
C LEU A 37 -14.04 0.20 0.25
N ALA A 38 -14.45 1.41 -0.16
CA ALA A 38 -13.54 2.51 -0.42
C ALA A 38 -12.71 2.90 0.81
N VAL A 39 -13.34 3.04 1.98
CA VAL A 39 -12.64 3.44 3.23
C VAL A 39 -11.62 2.39 3.64
N LEU A 40 -12.00 1.11 3.67
CA LEU A 40 -11.05 0.00 3.90
C LEU A 40 -9.89 0.03 2.89
N TRP A 41 -10.17 0.28 1.61
CA TRP A 41 -9.13 0.39 0.60
C TRP A 41 -8.17 1.55 0.87
N PHE A 42 -8.66 2.72 1.26
CA PHE A 42 -7.83 3.84 1.66
C PHE A 42 -6.93 3.48 2.86
N ARG A 43 -7.47 2.84 3.91
CA ARG A 43 -6.68 2.42 5.08
C ARG A 43 -5.55 1.46 4.73
N LEU A 44 -5.78 0.52 3.80
CA LEU A 44 -4.73 -0.39 3.33
C LEU A 44 -3.68 0.30 2.44
N THR A 45 -4.11 1.33 1.72
CA THR A 45 -3.31 2.01 0.71
C THR A 45 -2.40 3.07 1.31
N GLU A 46 -2.86 3.79 2.34
CA GLU A 46 -2.09 4.84 3.03
C GLU A 46 -0.69 4.39 3.49
N PRO A 47 -0.49 3.23 4.17
CA PRO A 47 0.85 2.78 4.51
C PRO A 47 1.70 2.40 3.28
N LEU A 48 1.09 1.96 2.18
CA LEU A 48 1.80 1.64 0.94
C LEU A 48 2.29 2.90 0.22
N THR A 49 1.52 3.99 0.22
CA THR A 49 1.92 5.25 -0.45
C THR A 49 3.11 5.91 0.22
N LYS A 50 3.34 5.66 1.51
CA LYS A 50 4.55 6.10 2.23
C LYS A 50 5.85 5.49 1.66
N LEU A 51 5.75 4.40 0.89
CA LEU A 51 6.88 3.78 0.19
C LEU A 51 7.15 4.36 -1.20
N ALA A 52 6.37 5.35 -1.66
CA ALA A 52 6.53 5.95 -2.98
C ALA A 52 7.96 6.42 -3.32
N PRO A 53 8.78 6.96 -2.38
CA PRO A 53 10.16 7.34 -2.70
C PRO A 53 11.08 6.17 -3.10
N LEU A 54 10.70 4.93 -2.77
CA LEU A 54 11.49 3.72 -3.04
C LEU A 54 10.99 2.94 -4.26
N LEU A 55 9.81 3.25 -4.77
CA LEU A 55 9.05 2.42 -5.68
C LEU A 55 8.52 3.22 -6.87
N ILE A 56 8.10 2.50 -7.92
CA ILE A 56 7.47 3.08 -9.10
C ILE A 56 5.97 2.81 -9.00
N MET A 57 5.16 3.87 -8.95
CA MET A 57 3.70 3.76 -9.03
C MET A 57 3.31 3.44 -10.48
N VAL A 58 2.63 2.32 -10.69
CA VAL A 58 2.19 1.87 -12.04
C VAL A 58 0.67 1.84 -12.19
N LYS A 59 -0.07 1.92 -11.07
CA LYS A 59 -1.52 2.11 -11.05
C LYS A 59 -1.90 3.06 -9.92
N ASP A 60 -2.67 4.08 -10.28
CA ASP A 60 -3.27 5.10 -9.40
C ASP A 60 -4.73 5.33 -9.83
N GLU A 61 -5.56 4.33 -9.58
CA GLU A 61 -6.97 4.36 -9.94
C GLU A 61 -7.80 4.15 -8.66
N PRO A 62 -8.98 4.78 -8.52
CA PRO A 62 -9.94 4.44 -7.47
C PRO A 62 -10.15 2.93 -7.34
N GLY A 63 -9.86 2.39 -6.15
CA GLY A 63 -9.96 0.97 -5.88
C GLY A 63 -8.84 0.11 -6.45
N TYR A 64 -7.78 0.67 -7.02
CA TYR A 64 -6.60 -0.05 -7.46
C TYR A 64 -5.32 0.79 -7.40
N HIS A 65 -4.49 0.54 -6.40
CA HIS A 65 -3.11 1.03 -6.33
C HIS A 65 -2.11 -0.10 -6.54
N ARG A 66 -1.05 0.16 -7.33
CA ARG A 66 0.04 -0.79 -7.54
C ARG A 66 1.37 -0.08 -7.63
N TYR A 67 2.33 -0.65 -6.89
CA TYR A 67 3.72 -0.25 -6.94
C TYR A 67 4.61 -1.40 -7.41
N GLU A 68 5.69 -1.03 -8.08
CA GLU A 68 6.73 -1.93 -8.56
C GLU A 68 8.09 -1.46 -8.07
N THR A 69 9.03 -2.40 -7.95
CA THR A 69 10.43 -2.06 -7.67
C THR A 69 11.06 -1.45 -8.92
N PRO A 70 11.90 -0.41 -8.82
CA PRO A 70 12.60 0.13 -9.98
C PRO A 70 13.49 -0.93 -10.63
N ARG A 71 13.74 -0.78 -11.93
CA ARG A 71 14.79 -1.53 -12.61
C ARG A 71 16.14 -1.20 -11.94
N ARG A 72 16.92 -2.22 -11.61
CA ARG A 72 18.27 -2.05 -11.05
C ARG A 72 19.31 -2.46 -12.09
N SER A 73 20.15 -1.51 -12.51
CA SER A 73 21.33 -1.84 -13.33
C SER A 73 22.29 -2.75 -12.57
N GLY A 74 22.96 -3.63 -13.30
CA GLY A 74 24.07 -4.39 -12.74
C GLY A 74 25.19 -3.45 -12.28
N ILE A 75 25.72 -3.69 -11.08
CA ILE A 75 26.82 -2.92 -10.48
C ILE A 75 27.74 -3.94 -9.80
N ASN A 76 29.06 -3.80 -9.93
CA ASN A 76 30.07 -4.64 -9.27
C ASN A 76 29.83 -6.15 -9.44
N GLY A 77 29.56 -6.60 -10.68
CA GLY A 77 29.33 -8.02 -10.99
C GLY A 77 27.92 -8.54 -10.67
N LEU A 78 27.05 -7.73 -10.04
CA LEU A 78 25.64 -8.09 -9.88
C LEU A 78 24.91 -7.97 -11.22
N ARG A 79 24.03 -8.93 -11.53
CA ARG A 79 23.18 -8.85 -12.72
C ARG A 79 22.20 -7.67 -12.65
N THR A 80 21.84 -7.15 -13.83
CA THR A 80 20.69 -6.26 -13.98
C THR A 80 19.41 -6.98 -13.57
N LEU A 81 18.56 -6.31 -12.80
CA LEU A 81 17.23 -6.79 -12.44
C LEU A 81 16.18 -5.95 -13.16
N PRO A 82 15.17 -6.58 -13.79
CA PRO A 82 14.05 -5.85 -14.38
C PRO A 82 13.21 -5.18 -13.29
N GLN A 83 12.33 -4.27 -13.69
CA GLN A 83 11.24 -3.80 -12.86
C GLN A 83 10.29 -4.97 -12.54
N ARG A 84 9.76 -5.04 -11.31
CA ARG A 84 8.97 -6.19 -10.83
C ARG A 84 7.84 -5.73 -9.92
N PRO A 85 6.71 -6.45 -9.86
CA PRO A 85 5.65 -6.15 -8.91
C PRO A 85 6.19 -6.13 -7.48
N PHE A 86 5.80 -5.12 -6.69
CA PHE A 86 6.11 -5.04 -5.26
C PHE A 86 4.85 -5.37 -4.45
N ALA A 87 3.86 -4.47 -4.51
CA ALA A 87 2.58 -4.64 -3.83
C ALA A 87 1.44 -3.95 -4.57
N ALA A 88 0.22 -4.42 -4.34
CA ALA A 88 -1.01 -3.80 -4.82
C ALA A 88 -2.14 -3.90 -3.79
N THR A 89 -2.95 -2.85 -3.69
CA THR A 89 -4.23 -2.84 -2.98
C THR A 89 -5.35 -2.74 -4.01
N VAL A 90 -6.28 -3.69 -4.00
CA VAL A 90 -7.33 -3.80 -5.02
C VAL A 90 -8.69 -4.07 -4.39
N VAL A 91 -9.67 -3.23 -4.68
CA VAL A 91 -11.07 -3.47 -4.36
C VAL A 91 -11.60 -4.60 -5.24
N GLN A 92 -12.05 -5.67 -4.60
CA GLN A 92 -12.75 -6.79 -5.21
C GLN A 92 -14.23 -6.75 -4.83
N LYS A 93 -15.06 -7.61 -5.44
CA LYS A 93 -16.51 -7.65 -5.21
C LYS A 93 -16.91 -7.72 -3.72
N LYS A 94 -16.13 -8.44 -2.90
CA LYS A 94 -16.47 -8.75 -1.49
C LYS A 94 -15.37 -8.41 -0.47
N HIS A 95 -14.22 -7.92 -0.92
CA HIS A 95 -13.06 -7.68 -0.04
C HIS A 95 -12.11 -6.70 -0.71
N VAL A 96 -11.21 -6.10 0.07
CA VAL A 96 -10.00 -5.46 -0.46
C VAL A 96 -8.85 -6.46 -0.34
N GLY A 97 -8.18 -6.71 -1.46
CA GLY A 97 -7.02 -7.57 -1.55
C GLY A 97 -5.73 -6.78 -1.43
N LEU A 98 -4.84 -7.20 -0.55
CA LEU A 98 -3.45 -6.78 -0.53
C LEU A 98 -2.62 -7.90 -1.17
N TYR A 99 -1.99 -7.62 -2.30
CA TYR A 99 -1.15 -8.57 -3.05
C TYR A 99 0.31 -8.15 -2.92
N MET A 100 1.19 -9.07 -2.55
CA MET A 100 2.59 -8.75 -2.29
C MET A 100 3.52 -9.78 -2.93
N MET A 101 4.37 -9.33 -3.87
CA MET A 101 5.35 -10.22 -4.51
C MET A 101 6.38 -10.73 -3.50
N SER A 102 6.77 -9.89 -2.54
CA SER A 102 7.73 -10.29 -1.51
C SER A 102 7.23 -11.47 -0.67
N LEU A 103 5.91 -11.59 -0.44
CA LEU A 103 5.35 -12.76 0.26
C LEU A 103 5.37 -14.03 -0.59
N TYR A 104 5.21 -13.90 -1.92
CA TYR A 104 5.34 -15.03 -2.84
C TYR A 104 6.77 -15.57 -2.86
N GLU A 105 7.75 -14.65 -2.94
CA GLU A 105 9.16 -15.00 -3.10
C GLU A 105 9.86 -15.32 -1.76
N ASP A 106 9.34 -14.79 -0.66
CA ASP A 106 9.84 -15.01 0.69
C ASP A 106 8.68 -15.17 1.70
N PRO A 107 8.03 -16.35 1.74
CA PRO A 107 6.94 -16.61 2.67
C PRO A 107 7.35 -16.52 4.15
N SER A 108 8.66 -16.61 4.46
CA SER A 108 9.18 -16.53 5.83
C SER A 108 8.94 -15.17 6.49
N ILE A 109 8.63 -14.13 5.70
CA ILE A 109 8.17 -12.83 6.20
C ILE A 109 7.01 -13.02 7.18
N MET A 110 6.06 -13.90 6.87
CA MET A 110 4.90 -14.13 7.71
C MET A 110 5.26 -14.76 9.05
N ASN A 111 6.37 -15.48 9.19
CA ASN A 111 6.74 -16.13 10.46
C ASN A 111 6.95 -15.14 11.61
N ASN A 112 7.22 -13.87 11.30
CA ASN A 112 7.44 -12.81 12.28
C ASN A 112 6.24 -11.85 12.40
N MET A 113 5.11 -12.17 11.77
CA MET A 113 3.92 -11.31 11.80
C MET A 113 2.99 -11.69 12.95
N PRO A 114 2.26 -10.72 13.54
CA PRO A 114 1.23 -11.01 14.51
C PRO A 114 0.17 -11.98 13.98
N GLN A 115 -0.27 -12.93 14.80
CA GLN A 115 -1.24 -13.98 14.44
C GLN A 115 -2.52 -13.43 13.80
N ILE A 116 -2.89 -12.19 14.11
CA ILE A 116 -4.06 -11.53 13.53
C ILE A 116 -3.93 -11.33 12.02
N LEU A 117 -2.72 -11.07 11.49
CA LEU A 117 -2.46 -10.99 10.05
C LEU A 117 -2.50 -12.38 9.39
N HIS A 118 -2.07 -13.43 10.08
CA HIS A 118 -2.12 -14.80 9.54
C HIS A 118 -3.54 -15.23 9.17
N LYS A 119 -4.55 -14.80 9.95
CA LYS A 119 -5.96 -15.09 9.65
C LYS A 119 -6.42 -14.51 8.30
N ARG A 120 -5.77 -13.43 7.85
CA ARG A 120 -6.09 -12.67 6.62
C ARG A 120 -5.25 -13.13 5.45
N TRP A 121 -4.12 -13.76 5.70
CA TRP A 121 -3.27 -14.38 4.69
C TRP A 121 -4.00 -15.55 4.00
N LYS A 122 -4.11 -15.47 2.69
CA LYS A 122 -4.77 -16.44 1.82
C LYS A 122 -3.89 -16.75 0.63
N GLY A 123 -3.78 -18.03 0.30
CA GLY A 123 -2.90 -18.49 -0.76
C GLY A 123 -1.44 -18.15 -0.47
N LYS A 124 -0.64 -17.92 -1.52
CA LYS A 124 0.82 -17.74 -1.39
C LYS A 124 1.26 -16.32 -1.08
N ALA A 125 0.45 -15.31 -1.44
CA ALA A 125 0.96 -13.95 -1.58
C ALA A 125 -0.08 -12.84 -1.36
N SER A 126 -1.25 -13.20 -0.81
CA SER A 126 -2.36 -12.24 -0.69
C SER A 126 -2.95 -12.21 0.70
N LEU A 127 -3.35 -11.04 1.15
CA LEU A 127 -4.21 -10.85 2.31
C LEU A 127 -5.56 -10.31 1.86
N LYS A 128 -6.63 -10.73 2.54
CA LYS A 128 -8.00 -10.29 2.25
C LYS A 128 -8.61 -9.65 3.47
N PHE A 129 -9.13 -8.44 3.30
CA PHE A 129 -9.81 -7.67 4.34
C PHE A 129 -11.23 -7.36 3.88
N THR A 130 -12.18 -7.42 4.80
CA THR A 130 -13.61 -7.19 4.50
C THR A 130 -14.24 -6.13 5.39
N ASP A 131 -13.53 -5.69 6.42
CA ASP A 131 -14.01 -4.82 7.47
C ASP A 131 -12.99 -3.68 7.65
N GLU A 132 -13.47 -2.44 7.60
CA GLU A 132 -12.65 -1.24 7.76
C GLU A 132 -12.16 -1.05 9.19
N ASP A 133 -12.78 -1.70 10.17
CA ASP A 133 -12.39 -1.69 11.58
C ASP A 133 -11.57 -2.93 11.96
N ASP A 134 -11.11 -3.73 10.99
CA ASP A 134 -10.31 -4.92 11.27
C ASP A 134 -9.00 -4.52 12.00
N PRO A 135 -8.78 -4.95 13.25
CA PRO A 135 -7.58 -4.61 14.01
C PRO A 135 -6.28 -5.09 13.34
N ALA A 136 -6.35 -6.01 12.37
CA ALA A 136 -5.21 -6.41 11.57
C ALA A 136 -4.63 -5.26 10.72
N LEU A 137 -5.42 -4.23 10.39
CA LEU A 137 -5.00 -3.07 9.61
C LEU A 137 -3.84 -2.32 10.26
N GLU A 138 -3.82 -2.24 11.60
CA GLU A 138 -2.76 -1.59 12.37
C GLU A 138 -1.39 -2.22 12.11
N TYR A 139 -1.32 -3.48 11.70
CA TYR A 139 -0.06 -4.20 11.50
C TYR A 139 0.38 -4.28 10.03
N VAL A 140 -0.40 -3.73 9.10
CA VAL A 140 -0.10 -3.83 7.66
C VAL A 140 1.21 -3.12 7.30
N HIS A 141 1.57 -2.04 8.00
CA HIS A 141 2.85 -1.36 7.81
C HIS A 141 4.06 -2.29 8.04
N LEU A 142 3.97 -3.22 9.00
CA LEU A 142 5.03 -4.19 9.29
C LEU A 142 5.29 -5.14 8.11
N LEU A 143 4.24 -5.50 7.35
CA LEU A 143 4.39 -6.30 6.13
C LEU A 143 5.19 -5.54 5.08
N PHE A 144 4.93 -4.24 4.92
CA PHE A 144 5.65 -3.40 3.96
C PHE A 144 7.11 -3.21 4.35
N GLU A 145 7.40 -2.97 5.62
CA GLU A 145 8.77 -2.87 6.14
C GLU A 145 9.54 -4.18 5.93
N ALA A 146 8.93 -5.32 6.28
CA ALA A 146 9.53 -6.63 6.08
C ALA A 146 9.74 -6.95 4.59
N ALA A 147 8.80 -6.56 3.72
CA ALA A 147 8.92 -6.70 2.28
C ALA A 147 10.08 -5.86 1.72
N VAL A 148 10.23 -4.60 2.15
CA VAL A 148 11.38 -3.75 1.77
C VAL A 148 12.69 -4.38 2.24
N LYS A 149 12.75 -4.87 3.49
CA LYS A 149 13.94 -5.55 4.03
C LYS A 149 14.30 -6.80 3.23
N SER A 150 13.31 -7.62 2.86
CA SER A 150 13.52 -8.81 2.03
C SER A 150 14.03 -8.43 0.63
N CYS A 151 13.44 -7.41 0.01
CA CYS A 151 13.89 -6.88 -1.28
C CYS A 151 15.34 -6.38 -1.22
N ARG A 152 15.74 -5.64 -0.18
CA ARG A 152 17.12 -5.17 0.01
C ARG A 152 18.11 -6.33 0.19
N ARG A 153 17.78 -7.28 1.06
CA ARG A 153 18.61 -8.48 1.29
C ARG A 153 18.84 -9.30 0.01
N ARG A 154 17.86 -9.29 -0.89
CA ARG A 154 17.93 -9.97 -2.21
C ARG A 154 18.52 -9.10 -3.31
N GLY A 155 18.96 -7.88 -2.99
CA GLY A 155 19.52 -6.92 -3.95
C GLY A 155 18.52 -6.43 -4.98
N ILE A 156 17.21 -6.49 -4.70
CA ILE A 156 16.15 -5.98 -5.57
C ILE A 156 16.03 -4.47 -5.41
N LEU A 157 15.93 -4.00 -4.16
CA LEU A 157 16.01 -2.58 -3.82
C LEU A 157 17.43 -2.25 -3.38
N THR A 158 17.91 -1.07 -3.73
CA THR A 158 19.17 -0.56 -3.22
C THR A 158 19.05 -0.27 -1.72
N THR A 159 20.13 -0.52 -0.99
CA THR A 159 20.28 0.01 0.36
C THR A 159 20.53 1.51 0.24
N PRO A 160 19.90 2.36 1.09
CA PRO A 160 20.35 3.74 1.19
C PRO A 160 21.84 3.73 1.56
N SER A 161 22.63 4.56 0.90
CA SER A 161 24.03 4.77 1.27
C SER A 161 24.08 5.25 2.73
N PRO A 162 25.03 4.76 3.54
CA PRO A 162 25.23 5.23 4.91
C PRO A 162 25.55 6.73 4.97
#